data_AF-A0A915IKX0-F1
#
_entry.id   AF-A0A915IKX0-F1
#
_cell.length_a   1.000
_cell.length_b   1.000
_cell.length_c   1.000
_cell.angle_alpha   90.00
_cell.angle_beta   90.00
_cell.angle_gamma   90.00
#
_symmetry.space_group_name_H-M   'P 1'
#
loop_
_entity.id
_entity.type
_entity.pdbx_description
1 polymer ?
#
loop_
_entity_poly.entity_id
_entity_poly.type
_entity_poly.pdbx_seq_one_letter_code
_entity_poly.pdbx_strand_id
1 'polypeptide(L)'
;MFVFLALIFCNYLLIVNSQRKIHYISESPCDDNPCLYGGSCHHVKDSVAYLCHCTGGHWGRHCEFAAGLKPCAHHQCQSGSTCKPDAGHDDHYKCLCRSGQSGKYCNVTAMEVVGTMACEKKCGGRY
;
A
#
# COMPACT_ATOMS: atom_id res chain seq x y z
N MET A 1 12.40 9.95 54.82
CA MET A 1 11.61 8.99 54.02
C MET A 1 10.92 9.65 52.82
N PHE A 2 10.20 10.77 52.99
CA PHE A 2 9.53 11.51 51.90
C PHE A 2 10.48 12.02 50.79
N VAL A 3 11.68 12.47 51.15
CA VAL A 3 12.69 12.94 50.19
C VAL A 3 13.19 11.81 49.27
N PHE A 4 13.36 10.60 49.80
CA PHE A 4 13.78 9.44 49.02
C PHE A 4 12.70 8.99 48.04
N LEU A 5 11.42 9.00 48.45
CA LEU A 5 10.30 8.71 47.55
C LEU A 5 10.17 9.76 46.44
N ALA A 6 10.40 11.05 46.75
CA ALA A 6 10.39 12.12 45.75
C ALA A 6 11.52 11.98 44.72
N LEU A 7 12.74 11.58 45.14
CA LEU A 7 13.86 11.33 44.24
C LEU A 7 13.65 10.09 43.36
N ILE A 8 13.01 9.04 43.89
CA ILE A 8 12.63 7.85 43.12
C ILE A 8 11.54 8.21 42.11
N PHE A 9 10.54 8.99 42.49
CA PHE A 9 9.47 9.44 41.59
C PHE A 9 9.99 10.39 40.51
N CYS A 10 10.93 11.27 40.85
CA CYS A 10 11.61 12.16 39.89
C CYS A 10 12.47 11.36 38.90
N ASN A 11 13.27 10.39 39.37
CA ASN A 11 14.02 9.49 38.49
C ASN A 11 13.08 8.64 37.62
N TYR A 12 11.99 8.11 38.18
CA TYR A 12 10.98 7.36 37.45
C TYR A 12 10.35 8.22 36.36
N LEU A 13 9.90 9.44 36.67
CA LEU A 13 9.36 10.40 35.68
C LEU A 13 10.41 10.80 34.64
N LEU A 14 11.68 10.97 34.99
CA LEU A 14 12.75 11.21 34.02
C LEU A 14 12.96 10.01 33.10
N ILE A 15 12.83 8.78 33.60
CA ILE A 15 12.89 7.56 32.79
C ILE A 15 11.66 7.45 31.87
N VAL A 16 10.44 7.70 32.36
CA VAL A 16 9.22 7.68 31.54
C VAL A 16 9.20 8.83 30.52
N ASN A 17 9.78 9.99 30.83
CA ASN A 17 9.93 11.11 29.88
C ASN A 17 11.15 10.96 28.95
N SER A 18 12.17 10.19 29.33
CA SER A 18 13.34 9.87 28.49
C SER A 18 13.02 8.78 27.46
N GLN A 19 11.96 7.99 27.67
CA GLN A 19 11.43 7.06 26.67
C GLN A 19 10.41 7.72 25.72
N ARG A 20 10.24 9.05 25.71
CA ARG A 20 9.67 9.78 24.56
C ARG A 20 10.73 10.15 23.51
N LYS A 21 11.76 9.31 23.41
CA LYS A 21 12.60 9.13 22.22
C LYS A 21 12.61 7.65 21.85
N ILE A 22 11.43 7.09 21.62
CA ILE A 22 11.35 5.88 20.80
C ILE A 22 11.89 6.29 19.43
N HIS A 23 12.99 5.67 19.02
CA HIS A 23 13.50 5.73 17.66
C HIS A 23 12.34 5.57 16.65
N TYR A 24 12.06 6.58 15.84
CA TYR A 24 11.30 6.38 14.61
C TYR A 24 11.77 7.37 13.55
N ILE A 25 12.72 6.89 12.75
CA ILE A 25 12.89 7.10 11.30
C ILE A 25 12.05 8.25 10.71
N SER A 26 12.73 9.31 10.24
CA SER A 26 12.28 10.42 9.36
C SER A 26 10.93 11.09 9.69
N GLU A 27 10.99 12.40 9.94
CA GLU A 27 9.87 13.29 10.27
C GLU A 27 8.85 13.45 9.12
N SER A 28 9.21 12.98 7.92
CA SER A 28 8.30 12.76 6.81
C SER A 28 8.76 11.58 5.96
N PRO A 29 7.86 10.70 5.46
CA PRO A 29 8.20 9.64 4.52
C PRO A 29 8.75 10.15 3.17
N CYS A 30 8.77 11.48 2.97
CA CYS A 30 9.39 12.12 1.82
C CYS A 30 10.81 12.65 2.08
N ASP A 31 11.36 12.53 3.29
CA ASP A 31 12.68 13.07 3.63
C ASP A 31 13.80 12.45 2.78
N ASP A 32 13.72 11.15 2.53
CA ASP A 32 14.67 10.41 1.68
C ASP A 32 14.30 10.47 0.19
N ASN A 33 13.25 11.23 -0.17
CA ASN A 33 12.64 11.30 -1.49
C ASN A 33 12.53 9.93 -2.21
N PRO A 34 11.58 9.07 -1.79
CA PRO A 34 11.43 7.72 -2.34
C PRO A 34 11.01 7.68 -3.82
N CYS A 35 10.59 8.81 -4.41
CA CYS A 35 10.15 8.88 -5.79
C CYS A 35 11.34 8.93 -6.77
N LEU A 36 11.38 7.99 -7.70
CA LEU A 36 12.44 7.85 -8.71
C LEU A 36 12.26 8.82 -9.88
N TYR A 37 13.34 8.96 -10.66
CA TYR A 37 13.40 9.73 -11.92
C TYR A 37 12.87 11.17 -11.83
N GLY A 38 13.04 11.82 -10.67
CA GLY A 38 12.58 13.20 -10.46
C GLY A 38 11.08 13.33 -10.24
N GLY A 39 10.42 12.28 -9.75
CA GLY A 39 9.05 12.38 -9.21
C GLY A 39 9.00 13.22 -7.93
N SER A 40 7.89 13.91 -7.70
CA SER A 40 7.67 14.73 -6.49
C SER A 40 6.99 13.91 -5.40
N CYS A 41 7.59 13.85 -4.20
CA CYS A 41 6.98 13.17 -3.06
C CYS A 41 6.00 14.08 -2.31
N HIS A 42 4.82 13.55 -2.01
CA HIS A 42 3.79 14.18 -1.20
C HIS A 42 3.44 13.33 0.01
N HIS A 43 3.68 13.86 1.20
CA HIS A 43 3.31 13.20 2.44
C HIS A 43 1.80 13.26 2.68
N VAL A 44 1.21 12.13 3.08
CA VAL A 44 -0.20 12.05 3.50
C VAL A 44 -0.28 12.36 4.99
N LYS A 45 -0.89 13.50 5.33
CA LYS A 45 -1.03 13.99 6.71
C LYS A 45 -1.53 12.91 7.67
N ASP A 46 -0.98 12.92 8.89
CA ASP A 46 -1.32 12.02 10.00
C ASP A 46 -1.12 10.52 9.69
N SER A 47 -0.30 10.19 8.69
CA SER A 47 0.02 8.83 8.33
C SER A 47 1.49 8.69 7.96
N VAL A 48 2.02 7.47 7.99
CA VAL A 48 3.36 7.17 7.46
C VAL A 48 3.36 6.96 5.94
N ALA A 49 2.24 7.27 5.27
CA ALA A 49 2.07 7.05 3.84
C ALA A 49 2.49 8.29 3.03
N TYR A 50 2.90 8.04 1.79
CA TYR A 50 3.25 9.07 0.83
C TYR A 50 2.71 8.71 -0.55
N LEU A 51 2.64 9.72 -1.41
CA LEU A 51 2.24 9.60 -2.81
C LEU A 51 3.31 10.24 -3.69
N CYS A 52 3.73 9.54 -4.74
CA CYS A 52 4.62 10.10 -5.74
C CYS A 52 3.83 10.69 -6.92
N HIS A 53 4.13 11.95 -7.26
CA HIS A 53 3.71 12.55 -8.52
C HIS A 53 4.79 12.31 -9.57
N CYS A 54 4.52 11.40 -10.50
CA CYS A 54 5.49 11.02 -11.53
C CYS A 54 5.50 11.98 -12.71
N THR A 55 6.70 12.30 -13.22
CA THR A 55 6.91 13.19 -14.36
C THR A 55 7.29 12.39 -15.61
N GLY A 56 7.12 12.98 -16.80
CA GLY A 56 7.56 12.37 -18.05
C GLY A 56 6.86 11.07 -18.45
N GLY A 57 5.67 10.80 -17.91
CA GLY A 57 4.88 9.59 -18.19
C GLY A 57 5.30 8.35 -17.39
N HIS A 58 6.29 8.47 -16.51
CA HIS A 58 6.60 7.42 -15.54
C HIS A 58 5.38 7.16 -14.64
N TRP A 59 5.29 5.96 -14.12
CA TRP A 59 4.20 5.55 -13.25
C TRP A 59 4.71 4.49 -12.28
N GLY A 60 3.91 4.13 -11.28
CA GLY A 60 4.39 3.29 -10.18
C GLY A 60 4.06 3.88 -8.82
N ARG A 61 4.36 3.14 -7.76
CA ARG A 61 4.26 3.70 -6.39
C ARG A 61 5.36 4.72 -6.15
N HIS A 62 6.53 4.47 -6.72
CA HIS A 62 7.76 5.24 -6.60
C HIS A 62 8.22 5.77 -7.97
N CYS A 63 7.33 5.82 -8.97
CA CYS A 63 7.68 6.17 -10.35
C CYS A 63 8.73 5.24 -10.99
N GLU A 64 8.78 3.99 -10.56
CA GLU A 64 9.74 2.98 -10.97
C GLU A 64 9.55 2.51 -12.43
N PHE A 65 8.35 2.65 -12.99
CA PHE A 65 8.03 2.21 -14.33
C PHE A 65 8.21 3.33 -15.36
N ALA A 66 8.92 3.00 -16.44
CA ALA A 66 9.15 3.91 -17.55
C ALA A 66 7.85 4.24 -18.30
N ALA A 67 7.80 5.44 -18.88
CA ALA A 67 6.67 5.92 -19.67
C ALA A 67 6.32 5.08 -20.91
N GLY A 68 7.30 4.31 -21.42
CA GLY A 68 7.10 3.39 -22.53
C GLY A 68 6.58 2.02 -22.12
N LEU A 69 6.58 1.68 -20.83
CA LEU A 69 6.10 0.38 -20.37
C LEU A 69 4.58 0.34 -20.54
N LYS A 70 4.12 -0.62 -21.34
CA LYS A 70 2.69 -0.91 -21.55
C LYS A 70 2.36 -2.26 -20.92
N PRO A 71 2.01 -2.32 -19.62
CA PRO A 71 1.66 -3.57 -18.94
C PRO A 71 0.53 -4.33 -19.63
N CYS A 72 -0.39 -3.57 -20.24
CA CYS A 72 -1.52 -4.11 -20.97
C CYS A 72 -1.22 -4.51 -22.42
N ALA A 73 0.01 -4.36 -22.93
CA ALA A 73 0.31 -4.73 -24.32
C ALA A 73 0.34 -6.27 -24.52
N HIS A 74 0.82 -7.01 -23.51
CA HIS A 74 0.89 -8.48 -23.52
C HIS A 74 0.19 -9.07 -22.28
N HIS A 75 -0.98 -8.54 -21.95
CA HIS A 75 -1.74 -9.02 -20.80
C HIS A 75 -2.30 -10.43 -21.03
N GLN A 76 -2.45 -11.20 -19.95
CA GLN A 76 -3.08 -12.52 -19.99
C GLN A 76 -4.57 -12.48 -19.67
N CYS A 77 -5.17 -11.29 -19.55
CA CYS A 77 -6.59 -11.13 -19.25
C CYS A 77 -7.49 -11.81 -20.29
N GLN A 78 -8.49 -12.56 -19.83
CA GLN A 78 -9.44 -13.30 -20.66
C GLN A 78 -10.21 -12.39 -21.62
N SER A 79 -10.60 -12.91 -22.80
CA SER A 79 -11.30 -12.15 -23.84
C SER A 79 -12.47 -11.31 -23.32
N GLY A 80 -12.37 -10.00 -23.56
CA GLY A 80 -13.32 -8.95 -23.19
C GLY A 80 -13.42 -8.60 -21.71
N SER A 81 -12.45 -9.03 -20.89
CA SER A 81 -12.12 -8.31 -19.65
C SER A 81 -11.33 -7.03 -19.98
N THR A 82 -11.28 -6.07 -19.05
CA THR A 82 -10.54 -4.81 -19.25
C THR A 82 -9.21 -4.85 -18.51
N CYS A 83 -8.08 -4.75 -19.23
CA CYS A 83 -6.79 -4.57 -18.58
C CYS A 83 -6.61 -3.13 -18.10
N LYS A 84 -6.13 -2.95 -16.87
CA LYS A 84 -5.66 -1.65 -16.37
C LYS A 84 -4.24 -1.78 -15.80
N PRO A 85 -3.35 -0.81 -16.09
CA PRO A 85 -2.08 -0.70 -15.39
C PRO A 85 -2.32 -0.58 -13.89
N ASP A 86 -1.58 -1.36 -13.10
CA ASP A 86 -1.67 -1.32 -11.65
C ASP A 86 -0.32 -1.68 -11.04
N ALA A 87 0.35 -0.66 -10.49
CA ALA A 87 1.65 -0.79 -9.85
C ALA A 87 1.63 -1.64 -8.56
N GLY A 88 0.45 -1.91 -8.00
CA GLY A 88 0.28 -2.71 -6.80
C GLY A 88 0.32 -4.23 -7.04
N HIS A 89 0.37 -4.67 -8.30
CA HIS A 89 0.45 -6.09 -8.67
C HIS A 89 1.83 -6.45 -9.23
N ASP A 90 2.25 -7.71 -9.04
CA ASP A 90 3.55 -8.23 -9.49
C ASP A 90 3.76 -8.08 -11.00
N ASP A 91 2.69 -8.22 -11.81
CA ASP A 91 2.78 -8.08 -13.27
C ASP A 91 2.57 -6.63 -13.74
N HIS A 92 2.37 -5.70 -12.81
CA HIS A 92 2.13 -4.28 -13.04
C HIS A 92 0.85 -3.95 -13.84
N TYR A 93 -0.06 -4.92 -13.95
CA TYR A 93 -1.42 -4.74 -14.43
C TYR A 93 -2.41 -5.57 -13.61
N LYS A 94 -3.68 -5.20 -13.70
CA LYS A 94 -4.81 -6.00 -13.23
C LYS A 94 -5.86 -6.16 -14.32
N CYS A 95 -6.53 -7.29 -14.29
CA CYS A 95 -7.67 -7.58 -15.15
C CYS A 95 -8.97 -7.24 -14.41
N LEU A 96 -9.80 -6.38 -15.00
CA LEU A 96 -11.15 -6.12 -14.53
C LEU A 96 -12.09 -7.12 -15.20
N CYS A 97 -12.53 -8.11 -14.42
CA CYS A 97 -13.37 -9.20 -14.90
C CYS A 97 -14.81 -8.75 -15.17
N ARG A 98 -15.44 -9.40 -16.16
CA ARG A 98 -16.88 -9.25 -16.40
C ARG A 98 -17.68 -10.01 -15.33
N SER A 99 -18.96 -9.66 -15.20
CA SER A 99 -19.86 -10.36 -14.29
C SER A 99 -19.86 -11.87 -14.58
N GLY A 100 -19.67 -12.68 -13.54
CA GLY A 100 -19.55 -14.13 -13.67
C GLY A 100 -18.16 -14.63 -14.11
N GLN A 101 -17.12 -13.79 -14.09
CA GLN A 101 -15.72 -14.21 -14.26
C GLN A 101 -14.88 -13.80 -13.05
N SER A 102 -13.92 -14.64 -12.68
CA SER A 102 -13.07 -14.48 -11.50
C SER A 102 -11.62 -14.93 -11.78
N GLY A 103 -10.72 -14.65 -10.84
CA GLY A 103 -9.30 -14.99 -10.92
C GLY A 103 -8.40 -13.84 -11.41
N LYS A 104 -7.08 -13.98 -11.24
CA LYS A 104 -6.07 -12.96 -11.60
C LYS A 104 -6.19 -12.51 -13.06
N TYR A 105 -6.51 -13.45 -13.94
CA TYR A 105 -6.62 -13.24 -15.38
C TYR A 105 -8.06 -13.36 -15.90
N CYS A 106 -9.07 -13.38 -15.02
CA CYS A 106 -10.48 -13.57 -15.38
C CYS A 106 -10.75 -14.88 -16.17
N ASN A 107 -9.93 -15.90 -15.96
CA ASN A 107 -10.01 -17.19 -16.63
C ASN A 107 -10.99 -18.17 -15.98
N VAL A 108 -11.45 -17.89 -14.75
CA VAL A 108 -12.43 -18.72 -14.05
C VAL A 108 -13.82 -18.22 -14.40
N THR A 109 -14.67 -19.08 -14.97
CA THR A 109 -16.07 -18.73 -15.27
C THR A 109 -17.00 -19.25 -14.19
N ALA A 110 -17.99 -18.46 -13.80
CA ALA A 110 -18.96 -18.81 -12.77
C ALA A 110 -19.87 -20.00 -13.17
N MET A 111 -19.79 -20.47 -14.42
CA MET A 111 -20.46 -21.71 -14.86
C MET A 111 -19.84 -22.99 -14.28
N GLU A 112 -18.66 -22.91 -13.64
CA GLU A 112 -18.12 -24.01 -12.82
C GLU A 112 -18.68 -24.03 -11.38
N VAL A 113 -19.46 -23.03 -10.98
CA VAL A 113 -20.01 -22.94 -9.61
C VAL A 113 -21.44 -23.50 -9.55
N VAL A 114 -21.62 -24.75 -10.02
CA VAL A 114 -22.75 -25.57 -9.55
C VAL A 114 -22.31 -26.18 -8.21
N GLY A 115 -22.33 -25.39 -7.12
CA GLY A 115 -22.32 -25.96 -5.77
C GLY A 115 -21.38 -25.37 -4.72
N THR A 116 -20.56 -24.34 -5.00
CA THR A 116 -19.76 -23.70 -3.93
C THR A 116 -19.83 -22.18 -4.01
N MET A 117 -20.85 -21.63 -3.36
CA MET A 117 -20.85 -20.25 -2.88
C MET A 117 -19.46 -19.89 -2.31
N ALA A 118 -18.66 -19.16 -3.09
CA ALA A 118 -17.45 -18.54 -2.58
C ALA A 118 -17.90 -17.48 -1.57
N CYS A 119 -17.45 -17.65 -0.33
CA CYS A 119 -17.63 -16.70 0.75
C CYS A 119 -17.35 -15.28 0.23
N GLU A 120 -18.40 -14.48 0.02
CA GLU A 120 -18.23 -13.06 -0.18
C GLU A 120 -17.51 -12.57 1.07
N LYS A 121 -16.28 -12.09 0.90
CA LYS A 121 -15.54 -11.40 1.95
C LYS A 121 -16.34 -10.18 2.40
N LYS A 122 -17.26 -10.35 3.33
CA LYS A 122 -17.46 -9.43 4.44
C LYS A 122 -16.58 -9.90 5.58
N CYS A 123 -15.25 -9.77 5.40
CA CYS A 123 -14.37 -9.66 6.55
C CYS A 123 -14.61 -8.27 7.17
N GLY A 124 -15.71 -8.15 7.90
CA GLY A 124 -16.08 -7.01 8.73
C GLY A 124 -16.36 -7.52 10.13
N GLY A 125 -15.30 -7.93 10.82
CA GLY A 125 -15.38 -8.17 12.24
C GLY A 125 -15.64 -6.85 12.97
N ARG A 126 -16.55 -6.86 13.94
CA ARG A 126 -16.27 -6.48 15.33
C ARG A 126 -17.45 -6.93 16.22
N TYR A 127 -17.04 -7.65 17.25
CA TYR A 127 -17.60 -7.74 18.60
C TYR A 127 -18.24 -6.44 19.07
#